data_AF-A0A124I5X7-F1
#
_entry.id   AF-A0A124I5X7-F1
#
_cell.length_a   1.000
_cell.length_b   1.000
_cell.length_c   1.000
_cell.angle_alpha   90.00
_cell.angle_beta   90.00
_cell.angle_gamma   90.00
#
_symmetry.space_group_name_H-M   'P 1'
#
loop_
_entity.id
_entity.type
_entity.pdbx_description
1 polymer ?
#
loop_
_entity_poly.entity_id
_entity_poly.type
_entity_poly.pdbx_seq_one_letter_code
_entity_poly.pdbx_strand_id
1 'polypeptide(L)'
;MLRFMPVGDSQTIGSAGEHTWRYRMWQHLRKTYGGPFALVGPRETLYDKATDAPTSYEYADPDPAFPRAHLAGWGEGWLHMAPLIGGAVRSCRADVLLVSLGLIDLGFYTNAEQTAQNVRSFVAEARSANPRVRIVVLPVIPNIRAEAEEPFATEVARFNELLAKALADLDEPRSPLLLTSPPPSYDIHLDTYDGTHPNASGEHKIAEAFAGAMYQAWDLGEPYAP
;
A
#
# COMPACT_ATOMS: atom_id res chain seq x y z
N MET A 1 -2.29 17.45 -12.94
CA MET A 1 -2.61 16.99 -11.57
C MET A 1 -2.24 15.53 -11.48
N LEU A 2 -1.39 15.18 -10.51
CA LEU A 2 -0.92 13.82 -10.30
C LEU A 2 -1.91 13.04 -9.43
N ARG A 3 -2.24 11.80 -9.80
CA ARG A 3 -3.20 10.96 -9.07
C ARG A 3 -2.52 9.75 -8.45
N PHE A 4 -2.55 9.69 -7.14
CA PHE A 4 -2.03 8.58 -6.35
C PHE A 4 -3.18 7.65 -5.97
N MET A 5 -3.03 6.36 -6.20
CA MET A 5 -3.99 5.36 -5.74
C MET A 5 -3.32 4.49 -4.68
N PRO A 6 -3.69 4.65 -3.39
CA PRO A 6 -3.35 3.67 -2.37
C PRO A 6 -4.04 2.35 -2.68
N VAL A 7 -3.26 1.27 -2.75
CA VAL A 7 -3.74 -0.09 -2.98
C VAL A 7 -3.28 -0.97 -1.82
N GLY A 8 -4.17 -1.75 -1.22
CA GLY A 8 -3.73 -2.64 -0.15
C GLY A 8 -4.79 -3.46 0.54
N ASP A 9 -4.41 -4.03 1.67
CA ASP A 9 -5.24 -4.86 2.53
C ASP A 9 -5.78 -4.06 3.74
N SER A 10 -6.00 -4.74 4.87
CA SER A 10 -6.45 -4.14 6.13
C SER A 10 -5.53 -3.01 6.61
N GLN A 11 -4.21 -3.10 6.38
CA GLN A 11 -3.24 -2.06 6.77
C GLN A 11 -3.41 -0.78 5.93
N THR A 12 -4.01 -0.87 4.74
CA THR A 12 -4.28 0.29 3.88
C THR A 12 -5.67 0.84 4.06
N ILE A 13 -6.72 0.01 4.11
CA ILE A 13 -8.07 0.51 4.36
C ILE A 13 -8.15 1.15 5.75
N GLY A 14 -7.56 0.54 6.78
CA GLY A 14 -7.70 0.97 8.18
C GLY A 14 -9.10 0.76 8.74
N SER A 15 -9.27 1.10 10.02
CA SER A 15 -10.51 0.98 10.77
C SER A 15 -11.12 2.34 11.13
N ALA A 16 -12.43 2.36 11.39
CA ALA A 16 -13.12 3.52 11.95
C ALA A 16 -12.38 4.03 13.21
N GLY A 17 -12.18 5.35 13.27
CA GLY A 17 -11.41 6.04 14.31
C GLY A 17 -9.91 6.11 14.06
N GLU A 18 -9.38 5.59 12.95
CA GLU A 18 -7.96 5.70 12.58
C GLU A 18 -7.71 6.85 11.59
N HIS A 19 -6.46 7.30 11.47
CA HIS A 19 -6.07 8.25 10.42
C HIS A 19 -5.69 7.52 9.13
N THR A 20 -5.04 6.36 9.26
CA THR A 20 -4.37 5.57 8.22
C THR A 20 -3.09 6.22 7.68
N TRP A 21 -2.16 5.39 7.19
CA TRP A 21 -0.95 5.88 6.53
C TRP A 21 -1.26 6.71 5.28
N ARG A 22 -2.44 6.51 4.66
CA ARG A 22 -2.91 7.29 3.50
C ARG A 22 -3.07 8.77 3.85
N TYR A 23 -3.59 9.05 5.04
CA TYR A 23 -3.71 10.41 5.55
C TYR A 23 -2.32 11.03 5.78
N ARG A 24 -1.40 10.29 6.41
CA ARG A 24 -0.03 10.73 6.66
C ARG A 24 0.73 11.02 5.36
N MET A 25 0.57 10.16 4.35
CA MET A 25 1.14 10.34 3.03
C MET A 25 0.56 11.57 2.32
N TRP A 26 -0.76 11.78 2.41
CA TRP A 26 -1.41 12.97 1.85
C TRP A 26 -0.92 14.26 2.52
N GLN A 27 -0.80 14.28 3.84
CA GLN A 27 -0.25 15.43 4.57
C GLN A 27 1.17 15.76 4.11
N HIS A 28 2.00 14.73 3.93
CA HIS A 28 3.35 14.90 3.37
C HIS A 28 3.30 15.51 1.97
N LEU A 29 2.56 14.90 1.03
CA LEU A 29 2.47 15.40 -0.36
C LEU A 29 1.92 16.83 -0.45
N ARG A 30 0.99 17.22 0.43
CA ARG A 30 0.51 18.62 0.51
C ARG A 30 1.62 19.60 0.82
N LYS A 31 2.54 19.22 1.70
CA LYS A 31 3.66 20.05 2.11
C LYS A 31 4.77 20.06 1.06
N THR A 32 4.97 18.95 0.33
CA THR A 32 6.23 18.71 -0.39
C THR A 32 6.13 18.64 -1.92
N TYR A 33 4.99 18.26 -2.50
CA TYR A 33 4.93 18.01 -3.96
C TYR A 33 4.93 19.30 -4.81
N GLY A 34 4.50 20.44 -4.25
CA GLY A 34 4.52 21.75 -4.93
C GLY A 34 3.55 21.91 -6.11
N GLY A 35 2.83 20.87 -6.52
CA GLY A 35 1.85 20.88 -7.61
C GLY A 35 0.50 20.26 -7.25
N PRO A 36 -0.51 20.34 -8.14
CA PRO A 36 -1.82 19.76 -7.87
C PRO A 36 -1.73 18.23 -7.88
N PHE A 37 -2.27 17.60 -6.84
CA PHE A 37 -2.43 16.14 -6.75
C PHE A 37 -3.74 15.74 -6.06
N ALA A 38 -4.10 14.47 -6.16
CA ALA A 38 -5.22 13.87 -5.44
C ALA A 38 -4.93 12.40 -5.08
N LEU A 39 -5.50 11.92 -3.98
CA LEU A 39 -5.69 10.49 -3.78
C LEU A 39 -6.95 10.06 -4.56
N VAL A 40 -6.86 8.95 -5.28
CA VAL A 40 -7.94 8.41 -6.10
C VAL A 40 -8.12 6.92 -5.86
N GLY A 41 -9.32 6.42 -6.14
CA GLY A 41 -9.67 5.04 -5.87
C GLY A 41 -11.17 4.83 -6.06
N PRO A 42 -11.62 3.58 -6.30
CA PRO A 42 -13.03 3.27 -6.40
C PRO A 42 -13.74 3.13 -5.04
N ARG A 43 -13.00 3.15 -3.92
CA ARG A 43 -13.52 2.98 -2.55
C ARG A 43 -13.14 4.17 -1.68
N GLU A 44 -13.90 4.47 -0.63
CA GLU A 44 -13.66 5.61 0.27
C GLU A 44 -13.80 5.28 1.76
N THR A 45 -14.44 4.15 2.08
CA THR A 45 -14.82 3.77 3.43
C THR A 45 -13.69 3.09 4.20
N LEU A 46 -13.72 3.26 5.52
CA LEU A 46 -12.94 2.51 6.49
C LEU A 46 -13.66 1.22 6.87
N TYR A 47 -12.91 0.25 7.40
CA TYR A 47 -13.51 -0.91 8.03
C TYR A 47 -14.20 -0.53 9.34
N ASP A 48 -15.46 -0.90 9.49
CA ASP A 48 -16.20 -0.74 10.73
C ASP A 48 -16.29 -2.09 11.46
N LYS A 49 -15.56 -2.19 12.58
CA LYS A 49 -15.56 -3.39 13.42
C LYS A 49 -16.93 -3.66 14.07
N ALA A 50 -17.79 -2.65 14.21
CA ALA A 50 -19.12 -2.82 14.78
C ALA A 50 -20.10 -3.47 13.79
N THR A 51 -19.94 -3.22 12.49
CA THR A 51 -20.78 -3.79 11.43
C THR A 51 -20.09 -4.90 10.62
N ASP A 52 -18.82 -5.17 10.92
CA ASP A 52 -17.96 -6.15 10.24
C ASP A 52 -17.92 -5.93 8.72
N ALA A 53 -17.86 -4.66 8.30
CA ALA A 53 -17.95 -4.26 6.90
C ALA A 53 -17.26 -2.92 6.62
N PRO A 54 -16.84 -2.63 5.38
CA PRO A 54 -16.24 -1.36 4.99
C PRO A 54 -17.31 -0.28 4.78
N THR A 55 -17.91 0.22 5.85
CA THR A 55 -19.07 1.13 5.82
C THR A 55 -18.82 2.50 6.46
N SER A 56 -17.72 2.67 7.20
CA SER A 56 -17.48 3.89 7.98
C SER A 56 -16.77 4.99 7.18
N TYR A 57 -17.07 6.23 7.52
CA TYR A 57 -16.34 7.42 7.06
C TYR A 57 -15.66 8.17 8.22
N GLU A 58 -15.64 7.56 9.41
CA GLU A 58 -15.13 8.16 10.64
C GLU A 58 -13.60 8.02 10.72
N TYR A 59 -12.88 8.89 10.02
CA TYR A 59 -11.44 9.05 10.26
C TYR A 59 -11.23 9.81 11.57
N ALA A 60 -10.10 9.58 12.25
CA ALA A 60 -9.69 10.42 13.38
C ALA A 60 -9.27 11.81 12.89
N ASP A 61 -9.94 12.84 13.43
CA ASP A 61 -9.68 14.27 13.22
C ASP A 61 -9.19 14.64 11.79
N PRO A 62 -9.89 14.20 10.72
CA PRO A 62 -9.40 14.42 9.37
C PRO A 62 -9.52 15.90 9.01
N ASP A 63 -8.46 16.46 8.42
CA ASP A 63 -8.61 17.69 7.66
C ASP A 63 -9.75 17.50 6.62
N PRO A 64 -10.76 18.39 6.57
CA PRO A 64 -11.90 18.25 5.66
C PRO A 64 -11.52 18.13 4.18
N ALA A 65 -10.33 18.58 3.79
CA ALA A 65 -9.82 18.47 2.43
C ALA A 65 -9.22 17.10 2.10
N PHE A 66 -9.12 16.16 3.07
CA PHE A 66 -8.53 14.85 2.85
C PHE A 66 -9.35 14.01 1.84
N PRO A 67 -8.78 13.67 0.67
CA PRO A 67 -9.42 12.76 -0.26
C PRO A 67 -9.29 11.33 0.28
N ARG A 68 -10.44 10.72 0.59
CA ARG A 68 -10.51 9.42 1.26
C ARG A 68 -10.32 8.25 0.31
N ALA A 69 -10.22 8.49 -1.00
CA ALA A 69 -10.29 7.46 -2.02
C ALA A 69 -9.09 6.49 -2.01
N HIS A 70 -9.35 5.20 -2.23
CA HIS A 70 -8.36 4.12 -2.28
C HIS A 70 -8.90 2.89 -3.05
N LEU A 71 -8.04 1.89 -3.27
CA LEU A 71 -8.40 0.52 -3.66
C LEU A 71 -7.85 -0.44 -2.61
N ALA A 72 -8.54 -0.57 -1.48
CA ALA A 72 -8.12 -1.47 -0.41
C ALA A 72 -9.32 -2.10 0.28
N GLY A 73 -9.12 -3.26 0.87
CA GLY A 73 -10.16 -3.94 1.63
C GLY A 73 -9.61 -4.95 2.63
N TRP A 74 -10.41 -5.18 3.65
CA TRP A 74 -10.06 -6.07 4.75
C TRP A 74 -10.05 -7.52 4.27
N GLY A 75 -9.00 -8.27 4.59
CA GLY A 75 -8.88 -9.67 4.17
C GLY A 75 -8.68 -9.87 2.65
N GLU A 76 -8.31 -8.82 1.91
CA GLU A 76 -7.95 -8.91 0.49
C GLU A 76 -6.43 -8.90 0.30
N GLY A 77 -5.97 -9.37 -0.86
CA GLY A 77 -4.56 -9.57 -1.18
C GLY A 77 -4.25 -9.32 -2.66
N TRP A 78 -3.04 -9.63 -3.11
CA TRP A 78 -2.66 -9.62 -4.53
C TRP A 78 -3.62 -10.45 -5.39
N LEU A 79 -4.04 -11.62 -4.91
CA LEU A 79 -5.03 -12.47 -5.57
C LEU A 79 -6.33 -11.72 -5.90
N HIS A 80 -6.76 -10.85 -4.98
CA HIS A 80 -8.00 -10.09 -5.09
C HIS A 80 -7.82 -8.80 -5.90
N MET A 81 -6.65 -8.15 -5.78
CA MET A 81 -6.39 -6.84 -6.40
C MET A 81 -5.95 -6.95 -7.86
N ALA A 82 -5.25 -8.02 -8.25
CA ALA A 82 -4.79 -8.24 -9.62
C ALA A 82 -5.92 -8.16 -10.68
N PRO A 83 -7.09 -8.80 -10.51
CA PRO A 83 -8.18 -8.67 -11.49
C PRO A 83 -8.89 -7.30 -11.48
N LEU A 84 -8.72 -6.48 -10.43
CA LEU A 84 -9.43 -5.20 -10.28
C LEU A 84 -8.62 -4.00 -10.75
N ILE A 85 -7.28 -4.08 -10.71
CA ILE A 85 -6.42 -2.90 -10.86
C ILE A 85 -6.54 -2.24 -12.24
N GLY A 86 -6.66 -3.01 -13.32
CA GLY A 86 -6.80 -2.45 -14.67
C GLY A 86 -8.05 -1.57 -14.80
N GLY A 87 -9.18 -2.02 -14.24
CA GLY A 87 -10.41 -1.24 -14.17
C GLY A 87 -10.24 0.03 -13.35
N ALA A 88 -9.69 -0.09 -12.13
CA ALA A 88 -9.49 1.02 -11.21
C ALA A 88 -8.54 2.09 -11.78
N VAL A 89 -7.40 1.69 -12.34
CA VAL A 89 -6.43 2.60 -12.99
C VAL A 89 -7.12 3.40 -14.09
N ARG A 90 -7.93 2.73 -14.92
CA ARG A 90 -8.63 3.36 -16.05
C ARG A 90 -9.71 4.34 -15.59
N SER A 91 -10.57 3.92 -14.66
CA SER A 91 -11.71 4.74 -14.20
C SER A 91 -11.25 5.94 -13.37
N CYS A 92 -10.25 5.74 -12.51
CA CYS A 92 -9.74 6.77 -11.60
C CYS A 92 -8.58 7.57 -12.19
N ARG A 93 -8.09 7.19 -13.38
CA ARG A 93 -6.94 7.78 -14.09
C ARG A 93 -5.69 7.82 -13.21
N ALA A 94 -5.39 6.72 -12.51
CA ALA A 94 -4.26 6.65 -11.60
C ALA A 94 -2.92 6.80 -12.34
N ASP A 95 -2.05 7.64 -11.80
CA ASP A 95 -0.71 7.90 -12.33
C ASP A 95 0.37 7.18 -11.51
N VAL A 96 0.16 7.07 -10.19
CA VAL A 96 1.07 6.42 -9.23
C VAL A 96 0.25 5.46 -8.35
N LEU A 97 0.66 4.21 -8.26
CA LEU A 97 0.12 3.22 -7.33
C LEU A 97 1.04 3.11 -6.12
N LEU A 98 0.47 3.16 -4.92
CA LEU A 98 1.17 2.92 -3.65
C LEU A 98 0.63 1.62 -3.06
N VAL A 99 1.38 0.52 -3.20
CA VAL A 99 0.88 -0.84 -2.98
C VAL A 99 1.47 -1.45 -1.70
N SER A 100 0.61 -1.89 -0.78
CA SER A 100 0.97 -2.68 0.41
C SER A 100 0.08 -3.91 0.48
N LEU A 101 0.58 -5.06 0.03
CA LEU A 101 -0.16 -6.31 -0.13
C LEU A 101 0.78 -7.51 0.08
N GLY A 102 0.22 -8.67 0.41
CA GLY A 102 0.92 -9.96 0.50
C GLY A 102 0.76 -10.65 1.84
N LEU A 103 0.53 -9.89 2.91
CA LEU A 103 0.29 -10.43 4.25
C LEU A 103 -0.88 -11.42 4.25
N ILE A 104 -2.01 -10.98 3.67
CA ILE A 104 -3.22 -11.79 3.63
C ILE A 104 -3.09 -12.96 2.65
N ASP A 105 -2.44 -12.76 1.49
CA ASP A 105 -2.20 -13.82 0.50
C ASP A 105 -1.49 -15.01 1.14
N LEU A 106 -0.34 -14.76 1.76
CA LEU A 106 0.48 -15.78 2.43
C LEU A 106 -0.23 -16.38 3.64
N GLY A 107 -1.12 -15.61 4.26
CA GLY A 107 -1.81 -16.03 5.46
C GLY A 107 -2.96 -16.99 5.19
N PHE A 108 -3.61 -16.87 4.03
CA PHE A 108 -4.94 -17.45 3.83
C PHE A 108 -5.21 -18.01 2.42
N TYR A 109 -4.46 -17.61 1.39
CA TYR A 109 -4.90 -17.85 0.01
C TYR A 109 -3.87 -18.51 -0.89
N THR A 110 -2.59 -18.12 -0.79
CA THR A 110 -1.55 -18.51 -1.73
C THR A 110 -0.20 -18.66 -1.05
N ASN A 111 0.69 -19.45 -1.64
CA ASN A 111 2.11 -19.48 -1.24
C ASN A 111 2.91 -18.33 -1.89
N ALA A 112 4.20 -18.22 -1.55
CA ALA A 112 5.09 -17.20 -2.07
C ALA A 112 5.16 -17.15 -3.60
N GLU A 113 5.29 -18.29 -4.27
CA GLU A 113 5.37 -18.38 -5.74
C GLU A 113 4.07 -17.93 -6.43
N GLN A 114 2.92 -18.37 -5.92
CA GLN A 114 1.61 -17.96 -6.42
C GLN A 114 1.37 -16.47 -6.21
N THR A 115 1.74 -15.94 -5.03
CA THR A 115 1.62 -14.50 -4.71
C THR A 115 2.49 -13.68 -5.67
N ALA A 116 3.71 -14.13 -5.99
CA ALA A 116 4.57 -13.48 -6.97
C ALA A 116 4.00 -13.52 -8.41
N GLN A 117 3.25 -14.57 -8.78
CA GLN A 117 2.52 -14.60 -10.05
C GLN A 117 1.38 -13.57 -10.09
N ASN A 118 0.69 -13.37 -8.97
CA ASN A 118 -0.35 -12.34 -8.84
C ASN A 118 0.25 -10.93 -8.95
N VAL A 119 1.45 -10.68 -8.41
CA VAL A 119 2.19 -9.41 -8.63
C VAL A 119 2.40 -9.15 -10.12
N ARG A 120 2.89 -10.15 -10.87
CA ARG A 120 3.12 -10.00 -12.32
C ARG A 120 1.82 -9.70 -13.09
N SER A 121 0.74 -10.38 -12.72
CA SER A 121 -0.58 -10.16 -13.30
C SER A 121 -1.10 -8.76 -12.99
N PHE A 122 -0.98 -8.32 -11.73
CA PHE A 122 -1.35 -6.96 -11.32
C PHE A 122 -0.61 -5.88 -12.12
N VAL A 123 0.71 -6.00 -12.29
CA VAL A 123 1.50 -5.03 -13.05
C VAL A 123 1.09 -5.01 -14.52
N ALA A 124 0.84 -6.18 -15.12
CA ALA A 124 0.39 -6.29 -16.50
C ALA A 124 -0.98 -5.60 -16.70
N GLU A 125 -1.95 -5.84 -15.81
CA GLU A 125 -3.28 -5.22 -15.88
C GLU A 125 -3.23 -3.71 -15.65
N ALA A 126 -2.42 -3.24 -14.70
CA ALA A 126 -2.22 -1.81 -14.45
C ALA A 126 -1.64 -1.11 -15.70
N ARG A 127 -0.63 -1.71 -16.34
CA ARG A 127 0.00 -1.18 -17.56
C ARG A 127 -0.90 -1.26 -18.80
N SER A 128 -1.76 -2.27 -18.89
CA SER A 128 -2.81 -2.38 -19.92
C SER A 128 -3.81 -1.21 -19.83
N ALA A 129 -4.06 -0.71 -18.62
CA ALA A 129 -4.91 0.45 -18.38
C ALA A 129 -4.20 1.79 -18.59
N ASN A 130 -2.97 1.91 -18.09
CA ASN A 130 -2.12 3.09 -18.26
C ASN A 130 -0.66 2.64 -18.50
N PRO A 131 -0.16 2.68 -19.76
CA PRO A 131 1.21 2.28 -20.08
C PRO A 131 2.31 3.13 -19.44
N ARG A 132 1.95 4.21 -18.73
CA ARG A 132 2.86 5.10 -18.00
C ARG A 132 2.64 5.09 -16.49
N VAL A 133 1.83 4.16 -15.97
CA VAL A 133 1.60 4.07 -14.53
C VAL A 133 2.91 3.79 -13.81
N ARG A 134 3.14 4.47 -12.70
CA ARG A 134 4.27 4.22 -11.80
C ARG A 134 3.78 3.43 -10.60
N ILE A 135 4.59 2.53 -10.08
CA ILE A 135 4.17 1.66 -8.96
C ILE A 135 5.27 1.66 -7.91
N VAL A 136 4.90 1.97 -6.67
CA VAL A 136 5.75 1.83 -5.49
C VAL A 136 5.14 0.73 -4.64
N VAL A 137 5.95 -0.28 -4.27
CA VAL A 137 5.49 -1.43 -3.52
C VAL A 137 6.25 -1.50 -2.20
N LEU A 138 5.51 -1.53 -1.09
CA LEU A 138 6.02 -1.87 0.23
C LEU A 138 6.04 -3.40 0.33
N PRO A 139 7.20 -4.05 0.58
CA PRO A 139 7.24 -5.48 0.87
C PRO A 139 6.42 -5.82 2.12
N VAL A 140 6.11 -7.10 2.34
CA VAL A 140 5.44 -7.52 3.58
C VAL A 140 6.34 -7.16 4.76
N ILE A 141 5.86 -6.26 5.60
CA ILE A 141 6.57 -5.74 6.78
C ILE A 141 6.47 -6.71 7.97
N PRO A 142 7.29 -6.54 9.02
CA PRO A 142 7.18 -7.32 10.24
C PRO A 142 5.74 -7.35 10.78
N ASN A 143 5.30 -8.52 11.22
CA ASN A 143 3.98 -8.76 11.77
C ASN A 143 4.02 -9.91 12.78
N ILE A 144 3.07 -9.94 13.70
CA ILE A 144 3.03 -10.89 14.82
C ILE A 144 2.96 -12.35 14.39
N ARG A 145 2.31 -12.64 13.26
CA ARG A 145 2.24 -14.01 12.76
C ARG A 145 3.60 -14.52 12.29
N ALA A 146 4.38 -13.68 11.60
CA ALA A 146 5.75 -14.02 11.23
C ALA A 146 6.68 -14.12 12.46
N GLU A 147 6.41 -13.40 13.54
CA GLU A 147 7.15 -13.58 14.81
C GLU A 147 6.79 -14.93 15.49
N ALA A 148 5.53 -15.34 15.43
CA ALA A 148 5.03 -16.52 16.14
C ALA A 148 5.13 -17.84 15.35
N GLU A 149 5.08 -17.80 14.01
CA GLU A 149 4.97 -18.97 13.14
C GLU A 149 6.12 -19.03 12.12
N GLU A 150 7.14 -19.84 12.42
CA GLU A 150 8.32 -20.03 11.54
C GLU A 150 7.96 -20.43 10.08
N PRO A 151 6.99 -21.33 9.81
CA PRO A 151 6.61 -21.64 8.43
C PRO A 151 6.06 -20.43 7.68
N PHE A 152 5.24 -19.61 8.35
CA PHE A 152 4.71 -18.38 7.77
C PHE A 152 5.82 -17.33 7.55
N ALA A 153 6.74 -17.19 8.51
CA ALA A 153 7.90 -16.32 8.37
C ALA A 153 8.77 -16.70 7.16
N THR A 154 8.94 -18.01 6.92
CA THR A 154 9.67 -18.54 5.76
C THR A 154 8.98 -18.15 4.45
N GLU A 155 7.66 -18.29 4.38
CA GLU A 155 6.87 -17.86 3.20
C GLU A 155 6.95 -16.34 2.97
N VAL A 156 6.90 -15.53 4.04
CA VAL A 156 7.07 -14.07 3.95
C VAL A 156 8.45 -13.69 3.42
N ALA A 157 9.52 -14.28 3.98
CA ALA A 157 10.89 -14.04 3.52
C ALA A 157 11.04 -14.43 2.05
N ARG A 158 10.55 -15.62 1.68
CA ARG A 158 10.57 -16.12 0.31
C ARG A 158 9.80 -15.22 -0.65
N PHE A 159 8.62 -14.76 -0.25
CA PHE A 159 7.81 -13.87 -1.07
C PHE A 159 8.50 -12.52 -1.27
N ASN A 160 9.07 -11.91 -0.23
CA ASN A 160 9.76 -10.62 -0.36
C ASN A 160 10.98 -10.70 -1.30
N GLU A 161 11.72 -11.82 -1.33
CA GLU A 161 12.75 -12.07 -2.34
C GLU A 161 12.18 -12.15 -3.76
N LEU A 162 11.09 -12.92 -3.94
CA LEU A 162 10.43 -13.08 -5.23
C LEU A 162 9.79 -11.78 -5.73
N LEU A 163 9.26 -10.97 -4.82
CA LEU A 163 8.71 -9.64 -5.09
C LEU A 163 9.82 -8.73 -5.62
N ALA A 164 10.96 -8.65 -4.93
CA ALA A 164 12.10 -7.85 -5.38
C ALA A 164 12.57 -8.26 -6.78
N LYS A 165 12.69 -9.58 -7.02
CA LYS A 165 13.02 -10.10 -8.34
C LYS A 165 11.97 -9.76 -9.39
N ALA A 166 10.68 -9.94 -9.09
CA ALA A 166 9.61 -9.66 -10.03
C ALA A 166 9.55 -8.18 -10.43
N LEU A 167 9.71 -7.27 -9.48
CA LEU A 167 9.74 -5.83 -9.77
C LEU A 167 10.98 -5.45 -10.58
N ALA A 168 12.16 -6.00 -10.27
CA ALA A 168 13.36 -5.77 -11.06
C ALA A 168 13.23 -6.32 -12.50
N ASP A 169 12.66 -7.51 -12.68
CA ASP A 169 12.43 -8.12 -14.00
C ASP A 169 11.43 -7.31 -14.85
N LEU A 170 10.44 -6.68 -14.20
CA LEU A 170 9.35 -5.95 -14.85
C LEU A 170 9.63 -4.46 -15.01
N ASP A 171 10.63 -3.92 -14.31
CA ASP A 171 10.93 -2.48 -14.34
C ASP A 171 11.28 -2.01 -15.75
N GLU A 172 10.72 -0.88 -16.16
CA GLU A 172 10.99 -0.28 -17.47
C GLU A 172 10.82 1.24 -17.42
N PRO A 173 11.65 2.02 -18.15
CA PRO A 173 11.70 3.48 -17.98
C PRO A 173 10.38 4.24 -18.17
N ARG A 174 9.44 3.74 -18.98
CA ARG A 174 8.16 4.42 -19.23
C ARG A 174 7.14 4.17 -18.12
N SER A 175 7.31 3.11 -17.33
CA SER A 175 6.41 2.68 -16.26
C SER A 175 7.23 2.11 -15.09
N PRO A 176 8.02 2.97 -14.40
CA PRO A 176 8.98 2.51 -13.41
C PRO A 176 8.30 1.88 -12.19
N LEU A 177 8.96 0.87 -11.64
CA LEU A 177 8.57 0.12 -10.46
C LEU A 177 9.62 0.34 -9.36
N LEU A 178 9.16 0.68 -8.16
CA LEU A 178 10.01 0.81 -6.98
C LEU A 178 9.58 -0.20 -5.93
N LEU A 179 10.58 -0.87 -5.33
CA LEU A 179 10.42 -1.55 -4.06
C LEU A 179 10.91 -0.60 -2.96
N THR A 180 10.10 -0.34 -1.94
CA THR A 180 10.57 0.42 -0.78
C THR A 180 11.46 -0.47 0.09
N SER A 181 12.35 0.15 0.87
CA SER A 181 12.86 -0.53 2.06
C SER A 181 11.74 -0.65 3.10
N PRO A 182 11.61 -1.78 3.83
CA PRO A 182 10.82 -1.80 5.05
C PRO A 182 11.32 -0.71 6.01
N PRO A 183 10.45 -0.04 6.78
CA PRO A 183 10.92 0.96 7.74
C PRO A 183 11.85 0.29 8.77
N PRO A 184 13.14 0.66 8.87
CA PRO A 184 14.11 -0.08 9.69
C PRO A 184 13.78 -0.10 11.18
N SER A 185 13.03 0.90 11.64
CA SER A 185 12.60 1.04 13.03
C SER A 185 11.20 0.50 13.30
N TYR A 186 10.57 -0.22 12.35
CA TYR A 186 9.23 -0.76 12.53
C TYR A 186 9.23 -1.88 13.58
N ASP A 187 8.59 -1.62 14.71
CA ASP A 187 8.45 -2.52 15.84
C ASP A 187 6.98 -2.89 15.99
N ILE A 188 6.66 -4.17 15.81
CA ILE A 188 5.27 -4.62 15.85
C ILE A 188 4.61 -4.40 17.21
N HIS A 189 5.38 -4.35 18.30
CA HIS A 189 4.86 -4.16 19.65
C HIS A 189 4.62 -2.68 20.00
N LEU A 190 5.22 -1.76 19.23
CA LEU A 190 5.13 -0.31 19.47
C LEU A 190 4.37 0.44 18.37
N ASP A 191 4.41 -0.05 17.13
CA ASP A 191 3.88 0.62 15.94
C ASP A 191 2.57 0.01 15.45
N THR A 192 2.07 -1.03 16.10
CA THR A 192 0.76 -1.62 15.83
C THR A 192 -0.08 -1.66 17.10
N TYR A 193 -1.39 -1.92 16.98
CA TYR A 193 -2.25 -2.13 18.15
C TYR A 193 -2.57 -3.59 18.45
N ASP A 194 -2.27 -4.51 17.54
CA ASP A 194 -2.55 -5.95 17.68
C ASP A 194 -1.42 -6.84 17.12
N GLY A 195 -0.26 -6.26 16.85
CA GLY A 195 0.87 -6.93 16.21
C GLY A 195 0.81 -6.94 14.67
N THR A 196 -0.27 -6.43 14.06
CA THR A 196 -0.45 -6.43 12.60
C THR A 196 -0.87 -5.06 12.05
N HIS A 197 -1.86 -4.42 12.65
CA HIS A 197 -2.46 -3.19 12.11
C HIS A 197 -1.77 -1.94 12.68
N PRO A 198 -1.29 -1.02 11.82
CA PRO A 198 -0.51 0.12 12.27
C PRO A 198 -1.32 1.02 13.19
N ASN A 199 -0.71 1.44 14.31
CA ASN A 199 -1.18 2.56 15.10
C ASN A 199 -0.62 3.88 14.50
N ALA A 200 -0.89 5.03 15.14
CA ALA A 200 -0.43 6.32 14.64
C ALA A 200 1.09 6.40 14.35
N SER A 201 1.94 5.75 15.16
CA SER A 201 3.39 5.68 14.91
C SER A 201 3.70 4.84 13.67
N GLY A 202 3.11 3.65 13.56
CA GLY A 202 3.29 2.78 12.40
C GLY A 202 2.79 3.38 11.09
N GLU A 203 1.70 4.14 11.13
CA GLU A 203 1.18 4.88 9.98
C GLU A 203 2.22 5.86 9.41
N HIS A 204 2.92 6.59 10.27
CA HIS A 204 3.99 7.51 9.86
C HIS A 204 5.16 6.76 9.22
N LYS A 205 5.58 5.63 9.80
CA LYS A 205 6.69 4.82 9.26
C LYS A 205 6.36 4.22 7.90
N ILE A 206 5.12 3.78 7.69
CA ILE A 206 4.66 3.30 6.37
C ILE A 206 4.65 4.45 5.35
N ALA A 207 4.13 5.62 5.72
CA ALA A 207 4.15 6.79 4.84
C ALA A 207 5.58 7.26 4.52
N GLU A 208 6.50 7.21 5.49
CA GLU A 208 7.92 7.49 5.31
C GLU A 208 8.56 6.55 4.29
N ALA A 209 8.28 5.24 4.34
CA ALA A 209 8.82 4.29 3.37
C ALA A 209 8.42 4.62 1.93
N PHE A 210 7.14 4.94 1.70
CA PHE A 210 6.66 5.36 0.37
C PHE A 210 7.26 6.70 -0.07
N ALA A 211 7.24 7.71 0.80
CA ALA A 211 7.77 9.04 0.49
C ALA A 211 9.28 9.00 0.21
N GLY A 212 10.04 8.29 1.05
CA GLY A 212 11.48 8.13 0.91
C GLY A 212 11.86 7.44 -0.41
N ALA A 213 11.16 6.37 -0.80
CA ALA A 213 11.41 5.69 -2.07
C ALA A 213 11.15 6.61 -3.28
N MET A 214 10.02 7.34 -3.27
CA MET A 214 9.68 8.26 -4.36
C MET A 214 10.62 9.46 -4.44
N TYR A 215 11.02 10.04 -3.30
CA TYR A 215 11.98 11.14 -3.27
C TYR A 215 13.34 10.69 -3.82
N GLN A 216 13.88 9.57 -3.31
CA GLN A 216 15.21 9.09 -3.70
C GLN A 216 15.29 8.69 -5.18
N ALA A 217 14.25 8.07 -5.73
CA ALA A 217 14.30 7.52 -7.09
C ALA A 217 13.72 8.45 -8.15
N TRP A 218 12.72 9.28 -7.81
CA TRP A 218 11.98 10.09 -8.77
C TRP A 218 12.02 11.60 -8.50
N ASP A 219 12.74 12.04 -7.46
CA ASP A 219 12.77 13.44 -7.03
C ASP A 219 11.35 14.00 -6.79
N LEU A 220 10.47 13.15 -6.24
CA LEU A 220 9.07 13.46 -6.00
C LEU A 220 8.83 13.70 -4.50
N GLY A 221 8.49 14.94 -4.15
CA GLY A 221 8.30 15.36 -2.77
C GLY A 221 9.63 15.78 -2.14
N GLU A 222 9.80 15.49 -0.86
CA GLU A 222 10.98 15.83 -0.04
C GLU A 222 11.20 14.68 0.96
N PRO A 223 12.30 14.66 1.73
CA PRO A 223 12.43 13.73 2.86
C PRO A 223 11.22 13.79 3.79
N TYR A 224 10.77 12.63 4.27
CA TYR A 224 9.60 12.55 5.13
C TYR A 224 9.87 13.23 6.48
N ALA A 225 8.91 14.04 6.94
CA ALA A 225 8.91 14.65 8.25
C ALA A 225 7.48 14.54 8.83
N PRO A 226 7.29 13.88 9.98
CA PRO A 226 5.99 13.73 10.64
C PRO A 226 5.31 15.08 10.93
#